data_AF-A0AB35PP86-F1
#
_entry.id   AF-A0AB35PP86-F1
#
_cell.length_a   1.000
_cell.length_b   1.000
_cell.length_c   1.000
_cell.angle_alpha   90.00
_cell.angle_beta   90.00
_cell.angle_gamma   90.00
#
_symmetry.space_group_name_H-M   'P 1'
#
loop_
_entity.id
_entity.type
_entity.pdbx_description
1 polymer ?
#
loop_
_entity_poly.entity_id
_entity_poly.type
_entity_poly.pdbx_seq_one_letter_code
_entity_poly.pdbx_strand_id
1 'polypeptide(L)'
;PWQVYNLTLEAEEDDVIERAVGETLWPERYGLEFIQERKRYPSSLNSLYQGRQTAAEGNILKRKWWQYYDTLPKMVHIIMSIDATFKDEADSDFVCIQVWGKNGADMYLIDNLKARMNFPTTLQAIRNMVRKYPKAHAKLVEDKANGPAIISMLKNEIGGMIPVNPQGGKVARVNAVSPY
;
A
#
# COMPACT_ATOMS: atom_id res chain seq x y z
N PRO A 1 2.13 -19.70 30.67
CA PRO A 1 1.73 -19.25 29.31
C PRO A 1 0.25 -18.88 29.35
N TRP A 2 -0.19 -17.86 28.60
CA TRP A 2 -1.60 -17.45 28.55
C TRP A 2 -2.34 -18.18 27.43
N GLN A 3 -3.59 -18.57 27.68
CA GLN A 3 -4.51 -19.04 26.65
C GLN A 3 -5.44 -17.89 26.25
N VAL A 4 -5.66 -17.73 24.94
CA VAL A 4 -6.53 -16.69 24.38
C VAL A 4 -7.75 -17.37 23.79
N TYR A 5 -8.93 -16.93 24.20
CA TYR A 5 -10.21 -17.39 23.67
C TYR A 5 -10.90 -16.23 22.95
N ASN A 6 -11.36 -16.46 21.72
CA ASN A 6 -12.12 -15.48 20.95
C ASN A 6 -13.61 -15.85 21.01
N LEU A 7 -14.40 -15.02 21.70
CA LEU A 7 -15.86 -15.18 21.75
C LEU A 7 -16.47 -14.27 20.70
N THR A 8 -16.85 -14.85 19.57
CA THR A 8 -17.45 -14.15 18.43
C THR A 8 -18.87 -13.69 18.76
N LEU A 9 -19.28 -12.52 18.24
CA LEU A 9 -20.65 -12.04 18.37
C LEU A 9 -21.64 -13.04 17.76
N GLU A 10 -21.40 -13.51 16.54
CA GLU A 10 -22.19 -14.57 15.91
C GLU A 10 -21.39 -15.88 15.98
N ALA A 11 -21.95 -16.90 16.63
CA ALA A 11 -21.31 -18.19 16.87
C ALA A 11 -20.95 -18.90 15.56
N GLU A 12 -19.78 -19.53 15.54
CA GLU A 12 -19.23 -20.28 14.41
C GLU A 12 -19.01 -21.76 14.83
N GLU A 13 -18.58 -22.61 13.91
CA GLU A 13 -18.43 -24.07 14.17
C GLU A 13 -17.45 -24.40 15.31
N ASP A 14 -16.50 -23.51 15.59
CA ASP A 14 -15.46 -23.64 16.61
C ASP A 14 -15.72 -22.82 17.88
N ASP A 15 -16.99 -22.52 18.17
CA ASP A 15 -17.36 -21.71 19.33
C ASP A 15 -16.94 -22.34 20.67
N VAL A 16 -16.17 -21.59 21.46
CA VAL A 16 -15.54 -22.04 22.71
C VAL A 16 -16.56 -22.39 23.80
N ILE A 17 -17.77 -21.82 23.71
CA ILE A 17 -18.85 -22.02 24.67
C ILE A 17 -20.01 -22.86 24.10
N GLU A 18 -19.76 -23.57 22.99
CA GLU A 18 -20.67 -24.56 22.39
C GLU A 18 -22.06 -24.03 22.01
N ARG A 19 -22.15 -22.75 21.61
CA ARG A 19 -23.39 -22.18 21.06
C ARG A 19 -23.75 -22.79 19.71
N ALA A 20 -25.03 -22.74 19.34
CA ALA A 20 -25.45 -23.13 18.01
C ALA A 20 -24.89 -22.16 16.97
N VAL A 21 -24.46 -22.64 15.79
CA VAL A 21 -23.96 -21.78 14.71
C VAL A 21 -24.99 -20.70 14.36
N GLY A 22 -24.57 -19.43 14.37
CA GLY A 22 -25.44 -18.27 14.15
C GLY A 22 -26.08 -17.68 15.42
N GLU A 23 -25.90 -18.31 16.58
CA GLU A 23 -26.39 -17.80 17.85
C GLU A 23 -25.57 -16.58 18.31
N THR A 24 -26.25 -15.57 18.84
CA THR A 24 -25.62 -14.31 19.25
C THR A 24 -25.06 -14.38 20.67
N LEU A 25 -23.88 -13.80 20.89
CA LEU A 25 -23.18 -13.78 22.19
C LEU A 25 -23.93 -12.97 23.25
N TRP A 26 -24.65 -11.94 22.82
CA TRP A 26 -25.37 -11.05 23.72
C TRP A 26 -26.70 -10.62 23.09
N PRO A 27 -27.72 -11.48 23.11
CA PRO A 27 -29.00 -11.25 22.43
C PRO A 27 -29.69 -9.93 22.83
N GLU A 28 -29.61 -9.53 24.10
CA GLU A 28 -30.27 -8.35 24.63
C GLU A 28 -29.66 -7.05 24.10
N ARG A 29 -28.39 -7.07 23.69
CA ARG A 29 -27.66 -5.89 23.20
C ARG A 29 -27.43 -5.92 21.69
N TYR A 30 -27.18 -7.12 21.15
CA TYR A 30 -26.81 -7.36 19.76
C TYR A 30 -27.65 -8.52 19.20
N GLY A 31 -28.95 -8.29 19.10
CA GLY A 31 -29.90 -9.25 18.53
C GLY A 31 -29.71 -9.47 17.03
N LEU A 32 -30.54 -10.34 16.46
CA LEU A 32 -30.47 -10.74 15.05
C LEU A 32 -30.57 -9.56 14.08
N GLU A 33 -31.44 -8.57 14.36
CA GLU A 33 -31.60 -7.39 13.50
C GLU A 33 -30.31 -6.57 13.42
N PHE A 34 -29.63 -6.37 14.54
CA PHE A 34 -28.35 -5.67 14.59
C PHE A 34 -27.28 -6.40 13.77
N ILE A 35 -27.19 -7.73 13.90
CA ILE A 35 -26.25 -8.54 13.13
C ILE A 35 -26.53 -8.42 11.63
N GLN A 36 -27.80 -8.52 11.22
CA GLN A 36 -28.19 -8.41 9.81
C GLN A 36 -27.90 -7.01 9.22
N GLU A 37 -28.14 -5.95 9.99
CA GLU A 37 -27.76 -4.60 9.58
C GLU A 37 -26.24 -4.49 9.41
N ARG A 38 -25.47 -5.02 10.36
CA ARG A 38 -24.01 -4.96 10.36
C ARG A 38 -23.36 -5.86 9.32
N LYS A 39 -24.02 -6.92 8.85
CA LYS A 39 -23.58 -7.73 7.71
C LYS A 39 -23.44 -6.91 6.42
N ARG A 40 -24.08 -5.73 6.31
CA ARG A 40 -23.85 -4.76 5.22
C ARG A 40 -22.46 -4.11 5.26
N TYR A 41 -21.80 -4.15 6.41
CA TYR A 41 -20.47 -3.56 6.66
C TYR A 41 -19.48 -4.62 7.19
N PRO A 42 -19.14 -5.64 6.37
CA PRO A 42 -18.45 -6.85 6.80
C PRO A 42 -17.08 -6.59 7.45
N SER A 43 -16.38 -5.53 7.02
CA SER A 43 -15.10 -5.14 7.64
C SER A 43 -15.25 -4.70 9.09
N SER A 44 -16.31 -3.95 9.42
CA SER A 44 -16.58 -3.49 10.78
C SER A 44 -17.08 -4.63 11.67
N LEU A 45 -17.90 -5.53 11.10
CA LEU A 45 -18.40 -6.71 11.79
C LEU A 45 -17.25 -7.66 12.19
N ASN A 46 -16.39 -8.00 11.22
CA ASN A 46 -15.28 -8.93 11.45
C ASN A 46 -14.28 -8.42 12.50
N SER A 47 -13.96 -7.13 12.48
CA SER A 47 -12.97 -6.53 13.38
C SER A 47 -13.50 -6.29 14.79
N LEU A 48 -14.66 -5.65 14.91
CA LEU A 48 -15.19 -5.22 16.22
C LEU A 48 -15.95 -6.32 16.96
N TYR A 49 -16.53 -7.28 16.22
CA TYR A 49 -17.50 -8.22 16.78
C TYR A 49 -17.11 -9.69 16.61
N GLN A 50 -16.38 -10.07 15.55
CA GLN A 50 -15.87 -11.45 15.39
C GLN A 50 -14.40 -11.62 15.83
N GLY A 51 -13.76 -10.57 16.35
CA GLY A 51 -12.38 -10.65 16.86
C GLY A 51 -11.32 -10.95 15.79
N ARG A 52 -11.67 -10.85 14.50
CA ARG A 52 -10.75 -11.05 13.38
C ARG A 52 -10.16 -9.69 12.99
N GLN A 53 -8.93 -9.41 13.44
CA GLN A 53 -8.19 -8.18 13.09
C GLN A 53 -7.77 -8.10 11.60
N THR A 54 -8.37 -8.88 10.71
CA THR A 54 -8.01 -8.84 9.29
C THR A 54 -9.25 -9.10 8.45
N ALA A 55 -9.50 -8.21 7.49
CA ALA A 55 -10.40 -8.51 6.40
C ALA A 55 -9.86 -9.77 5.69
N ALA A 56 -10.70 -10.79 5.50
CA ALA A 56 -10.32 -12.07 4.89
C ALA A 56 -9.72 -11.92 3.48
N GLU A 57 -9.87 -10.75 2.86
CA GLU A 57 -9.03 -10.23 1.79
C GLU A 57 -8.73 -8.76 2.07
N GLY A 58 -7.60 -8.23 1.61
CA GLY A 58 -7.35 -6.79 1.61
C GLY A 58 -8.39 -6.07 0.74
N ASN A 59 -9.53 -5.67 1.32
CA ASN A 59 -10.72 -5.19 0.60
C ASN A 59 -10.46 -4.06 -0.42
N ILE A 60 -9.38 -3.32 -0.26
CA ILE A 60 -9.06 -2.19 -1.13
C ILE A 60 -8.15 -2.60 -2.30
N LEU A 61 -7.25 -3.58 -2.12
CA LEU A 61 -6.30 -4.02 -3.16
C LEU A 61 -6.54 -5.48 -3.52
N LYS A 62 -7.15 -5.72 -4.68
CA LYS A 62 -7.48 -7.08 -5.12
C LYS A 62 -6.24 -7.77 -5.68
N ARG A 63 -5.94 -9.00 -5.24
CA ARG A 63 -4.77 -9.77 -5.72
C ARG A 63 -4.76 -9.92 -7.25
N LYS A 64 -5.93 -10.05 -7.87
CA LYS A 64 -6.12 -10.18 -9.32
C LYS A 64 -5.74 -8.93 -10.14
N TRP A 65 -5.63 -7.76 -9.51
CA TRP A 65 -5.14 -6.54 -10.17
C TRP A 65 -3.64 -6.61 -10.49
N TRP A 66 -2.89 -7.43 -9.75
CA TRP A 66 -1.46 -7.59 -9.93
C TRP A 66 -1.18 -8.77 -10.86
N GLN A 67 -0.77 -8.47 -12.09
CA GLN A 67 -0.43 -9.47 -13.10
C GLN A 67 1.05 -9.36 -13.48
N TYR A 68 1.64 -10.51 -13.79
CA TYR A 68 2.98 -10.57 -14.36
C TYR A 68 2.89 -10.46 -15.87
N TYR A 69 3.95 -9.96 -16.48
CA TYR A 69 4.08 -9.84 -17.92
C TYR A 69 5.50 -10.25 -18.32
N ASP A 70 5.62 -10.94 -19.46
CA ASP A 70 6.92 -11.33 -20.00
C ASP A 70 7.43 -10.33 -21.03
N THR A 71 6.52 -9.73 -21.81
CA THR A 71 6.83 -8.73 -22.84
C THR A 71 6.25 -7.38 -22.47
N LEU A 72 7.12 -6.39 -22.31
CA LEU A 72 6.70 -5.01 -22.05
C LEU A 72 6.06 -4.39 -23.30
N PRO A 73 4.81 -3.91 -23.26
CA PRO A 73 4.21 -3.24 -24.42
C PRO A 73 4.88 -1.88 -24.68
N LYS A 74 4.61 -1.30 -25.86
CA LYS A 74 5.13 0.04 -26.18
C LYS A 74 4.52 1.06 -25.22
N MET A 75 5.39 1.74 -24.46
CA MET A 75 4.97 2.75 -23.49
C MET A 75 4.94 4.14 -24.11
N VAL A 76 3.82 4.83 -23.91
CA VAL A 76 3.66 6.23 -24.31
C VAL A 76 4.18 7.17 -23.22
N HIS A 77 3.89 6.84 -21.96
CA HIS A 77 4.32 7.62 -20.81
C HIS A 77 5.09 6.73 -19.84
N ILE A 78 6.29 7.19 -19.46
CA ILE A 78 7.13 6.56 -18.45
C ILE A 78 7.39 7.59 -17.36
N ILE A 79 7.22 7.18 -16.11
CA ILE A 79 7.49 8.00 -14.93
C ILE A 79 8.41 7.24 -13.98
N MET A 80 9.10 8.00 -13.13
CA MET A 80 9.86 7.45 -12.01
C MET A 80 9.21 7.90 -10.71
N SER A 81 9.04 6.97 -9.77
CA SER A 81 8.59 7.26 -8.41
C SER A 81 9.74 6.97 -7.44
N ILE A 82 10.04 7.94 -6.58
CA ILE A 82 11.16 7.92 -5.64
C ILE A 82 10.57 8.12 -4.24
N ASP A 83 10.67 7.08 -3.42
CA ASP A 83 10.38 7.10 -1.99
C ASP A 83 11.70 6.95 -1.25
N ALA A 84 12.09 8.02 -0.54
CA ALA A 84 13.35 8.09 0.18
C ALA A 84 13.10 8.43 1.65
N THR A 85 13.53 7.52 2.51
CA THR A 85 13.36 7.58 3.96
C THR A 85 14.59 8.23 4.62
N PHE A 86 14.47 8.58 5.91
CA PHE A 86 15.51 9.26 6.70
C PHE A 86 16.19 8.24 7.63
N LYS A 87 17.53 8.17 7.63
CA LYS A 87 18.40 7.75 8.75
C LYS A 87 19.85 7.63 8.29
N ASP A 88 20.75 8.16 9.11
CA ASP A 88 22.18 7.90 9.05
C ASP A 88 22.50 6.70 9.97
N GLU A 89 23.35 5.79 9.47
CA GLU A 89 23.85 4.57 10.13
C GLU A 89 22.96 3.30 10.12
N ALA A 90 23.57 2.19 10.56
CA ALA A 90 23.41 0.77 10.18
C ALA A 90 21.98 0.15 10.09
N ASP A 91 20.93 0.89 10.43
CA ASP A 91 19.53 0.51 10.24
C ASP A 91 18.76 1.54 9.40
N SER A 92 19.38 1.97 8.30
CA SER A 92 18.74 2.85 7.31
C SER A 92 17.48 2.18 6.79
N ASP A 93 16.38 2.93 6.79
CA ASP A 93 15.13 2.52 6.15
C ASP A 93 15.35 2.32 4.63
N PHE A 94 14.47 1.55 3.99
CA PHE A 94 14.61 1.29 2.56
C PHE A 94 14.35 2.56 1.75
N VAL A 95 15.14 2.74 0.69
CA VAL A 95 14.85 3.64 -0.42
C VAL A 95 14.29 2.82 -1.56
N CYS A 96 13.22 3.33 -2.17
CA CYS A 96 12.56 2.72 -3.31
C CYS A 96 12.61 3.66 -4.51
N ILE A 97 13.13 3.19 -5.63
CA ILE A 97 13.11 3.88 -6.91
C ILE A 97 12.46 2.97 -7.93
N GLN A 98 11.29 3.36 -8.43
CA GLN A 98 10.50 2.56 -9.36
C GLN A 98 10.29 3.29 -10.67
N VAL A 99 10.29 2.54 -11.76
CA VAL A 99 9.98 3.04 -13.09
C VAL A 99 8.68 2.41 -13.54
N TRP A 100 7.72 3.25 -13.88
CA TRP A 100 6.38 2.84 -14.27
C TRP A 100 6.07 3.31 -15.68
N GLY A 101 5.49 2.43 -16.49
CA GLY A 101 4.97 2.73 -17.81
C GLY A 101 3.44 2.70 -17.81
N LYS A 102 2.82 3.57 -18.59
CA LYS A 102 1.37 3.55 -18.85
C LYS A 102 1.07 3.16 -20.29
N ASN A 103 0.16 2.20 -20.46
CA ASN A 103 -0.43 1.83 -21.75
C ASN A 103 -1.96 1.73 -21.59
N GLY A 104 -2.70 2.63 -22.22
CA GLY A 104 -4.15 2.72 -22.00
C GLY A 104 -4.49 3.04 -20.54
N ALA A 105 -5.32 2.21 -19.92
CA ALA A 105 -5.67 2.30 -18.50
C ALA A 105 -4.69 1.57 -17.58
N ASP A 106 -3.78 0.75 -18.15
CA ASP A 106 -2.93 -0.16 -17.40
C ASP A 106 -1.58 0.48 -17.05
N MET A 107 -1.08 0.12 -15.88
CA MET A 107 0.21 0.55 -15.34
C MET A 107 1.15 -0.67 -15.23
N TYR A 108 2.38 -0.50 -15.69
CA TYR A 108 3.38 -1.55 -15.74
C TYR A 108 4.61 -1.13 -14.94
N LEU A 109 5.00 -1.94 -13.96
CA LEU A 109 6.25 -1.76 -13.25
C LEU A 109 7.39 -2.27 -14.15
N ILE A 110 8.18 -1.35 -14.70
CA ILE A 110 9.29 -1.63 -15.63
C ILE A 110 10.55 -2.03 -14.87
N ASP A 111 10.84 -1.34 -13.78
CA ASP A 111 12.03 -1.57 -12.97
C ASP A 111 11.79 -1.12 -11.54
N ASN A 112 12.48 -1.76 -10.60
CA ASN A 112 12.35 -1.52 -9.17
C ASN A 112 13.69 -1.72 -8.48
N LEU A 113 14.24 -0.63 -7.96
CA LEU A 113 15.37 -0.65 -7.04
C LEU A 113 14.84 -0.42 -5.63
N LYS A 114 15.00 -1.43 -4.76
CA LYS A 114 14.69 -1.35 -3.34
C LYS A 114 15.94 -1.74 -2.55
N ALA A 115 16.57 -0.78 -1.90
CA ALA A 115 17.82 -1.01 -1.18
C ALA A 115 17.93 -0.10 0.05
N ARG A 116 18.69 -0.56 1.04
CA ARG A 116 19.15 0.27 2.16
C ARG A 116 20.35 1.08 1.67
N MET A 117 20.21 2.39 1.59
CA MET A 117 21.23 3.27 1.00
C MET A 117 21.35 4.53 1.82
N ASN A 118 22.60 4.98 2.04
CA ASN A 118 22.84 6.31 2.56
C ASN A 118 22.50 7.39 1.50
N PHE A 119 22.50 8.64 1.92
CA PHE A 119 22.10 9.75 1.05
C PHE A 119 22.97 9.88 -0.23
N PRO A 120 24.32 9.85 -0.18
CA PRO A 120 25.13 9.88 -1.41
C PRO A 120 24.85 8.73 -2.37
N THR A 121 24.70 7.50 -1.85
CA THR A 121 24.39 6.32 -2.66
C THR A 121 23.01 6.45 -3.30
N THR A 122 22.04 7.04 -2.59
CA THR A 122 20.70 7.34 -3.11
C THR A 122 20.75 8.31 -4.29
N LEU A 123 21.52 9.41 -4.20
CA LEU A 123 21.68 10.34 -5.32
C LEU A 123 22.29 9.64 -6.54
N GLN A 124 23.30 8.78 -6.33
CA GLN A 124 23.91 8.03 -7.42
C GLN A 124 22.94 7.00 -8.04
N ALA A 125 22.13 6.33 -7.22
CA ALA A 125 21.12 5.40 -7.69
C ALA A 125 20.07 6.10 -8.57
N ILE A 126 19.62 7.30 -8.17
CA ILE A 126 18.69 8.12 -8.97
C ILE A 126 19.32 8.49 -10.32
N ARG A 127 20.58 8.96 -10.34
CA ARG A 127 21.30 9.26 -11.59
C ARG A 127 21.38 8.05 -12.50
N ASN A 128 21.74 6.89 -11.95
CA ASN A 128 21.86 5.64 -12.71
C ASN A 128 20.50 5.23 -13.31
N MET A 129 19.43 5.33 -12.54
CA MET A 129 18.07 5.04 -13.01
C MET A 129 17.62 6.02 -14.10
N VAL A 130 17.93 7.31 -13.97
CA VAL A 130 17.61 8.33 -15.00
C VAL A 130 18.40 8.07 -16.29
N ARG A 131 19.67 7.68 -16.20
CA ARG A 131 20.48 7.29 -17.37
C ARG A 131 19.95 6.02 -18.04
N LYS A 132 19.50 5.03 -17.25
CA LYS A 132 18.90 3.79 -17.76
C LYS A 132 17.54 4.03 -18.44
N TYR A 133 16.76 4.99 -17.94
CA TYR A 133 15.42 5.31 -18.43
C TYR A 133 15.27 6.79 -18.80
N PRO A 134 15.92 7.28 -19.87
CA PRO A 134 15.90 8.70 -20.25
C PRO A 134 14.50 9.20 -20.63
N LYS A 135 13.59 8.29 -21.03
CA LYS A 135 12.19 8.60 -21.36
C LYS A 135 11.29 8.79 -20.12
N ALA A 136 11.81 8.57 -18.91
CA ALA A 136 11.11 8.86 -17.67
C ALA A 136 11.15 10.38 -17.39
N HIS A 137 10.27 11.13 -18.07
CA HIS A 137 10.32 12.60 -18.03
C HIS A 137 9.98 13.14 -16.64
N ALA A 138 8.98 12.57 -15.97
CA ALA A 138 8.58 12.94 -14.62
C ALA A 138 9.22 12.03 -13.57
N LYS A 139 9.85 12.64 -12.56
CA LYS A 139 10.44 12.00 -11.39
C LYS A 139 9.68 12.50 -10.17
N LEU A 140 8.71 11.71 -9.74
CA LEU A 140 7.85 11.99 -8.60
C LEU A 140 8.62 11.64 -7.33
N VAL A 141 8.96 12.65 -6.53
CA VAL A 141 9.69 12.46 -5.27
C VAL A 141 8.75 12.79 -4.13
N GLU A 142 8.56 11.87 -3.18
CA GLU A 142 7.76 12.16 -1.99
C GLU A 142 8.35 13.33 -1.22
N ASP A 143 7.57 14.38 -0.98
CA ASP A 143 7.98 15.61 -0.30
C ASP A 143 7.98 15.43 1.23
N LYS A 144 8.65 14.36 1.68
CA LYS A 144 8.85 14.00 3.08
C LYS A 144 10.24 13.42 3.26
N ALA A 145 10.70 13.36 4.52
CA ALA A 145 11.99 12.80 4.87
C ALA A 145 13.13 13.40 4.01
N ASN A 146 13.80 12.58 3.20
CA ASN A 146 14.93 13.01 2.36
C ASN A 146 14.53 13.60 1.00
N GLY A 147 13.25 13.56 0.62
CA GLY A 147 12.76 14.05 -0.67
C GLY A 147 13.13 15.50 -1.00
N PRO A 148 12.88 16.49 -0.10
CA PRO A 148 13.26 17.88 -0.34
C PRO A 148 14.75 18.06 -0.62
N ALA A 149 15.61 17.34 0.11
CA ALA A 149 17.05 17.38 -0.06
C ALA A 149 17.48 16.77 -1.40
N ILE A 150 16.89 15.64 -1.79
CA ILE A 150 17.11 15.01 -3.10
C ILE A 150 16.74 15.97 -4.23
N ILE A 151 15.56 16.60 -4.15
CA ILE A 151 15.11 17.57 -5.16
C ILE A 151 16.10 18.75 -5.22
N SER A 152 16.45 19.33 -4.08
CA SER A 152 17.37 20.48 -4.03
C SER A 152 18.72 20.18 -4.68
N MET A 153 19.27 19.00 -4.42
CA MET A 153 20.58 18.57 -4.95
C MET A 153 20.54 18.22 -6.43
N LEU A 154 19.45 17.63 -6.92
CA LEU A 154 19.37 17.08 -8.29
C LEU A 154 18.63 17.98 -9.28
N LYS A 155 17.83 18.95 -8.86
CA LYS A 155 16.99 19.76 -9.77
C LYS A 155 17.76 20.51 -10.87
N ASN A 156 19.02 20.87 -10.61
CA ASN A 156 19.87 21.58 -11.58
C ASN A 156 20.57 20.61 -12.56
N GLU A 157 20.64 19.33 -12.23
CA GLU A 157 21.26 18.28 -13.03
C GLU A 157 20.20 17.47 -13.81
N ILE A 158 19.05 17.22 -13.18
CA ILE A 158 17.99 16.34 -13.66
C ILE A 158 16.69 17.14 -13.77
N GLY A 159 16.22 17.35 -15.00
CA GLY A 159 14.92 17.95 -15.26
C GLY A 159 13.76 17.04 -14.85
N GLY A 160 12.60 17.63 -14.56
CA GLY A 160 11.35 16.91 -14.30
C GLY A 160 11.25 16.31 -12.89
N MET A 161 12.01 16.83 -11.92
CA MET A 161 11.84 16.52 -10.50
C MET A 161 10.59 17.21 -9.96
N ILE A 162 9.60 16.44 -9.51
CA ILE A 162 8.29 16.93 -9.07
C ILE A 162 8.06 16.48 -7.62
N PRO A 163 7.94 17.40 -6.65
CA PRO A 163 7.58 17.06 -5.29
C PRO A 163 6.13 16.57 -5.22
N VAL A 164 5.91 15.48 -4.50
CA VAL A 164 4.58 14.90 -4.25
C VAL A 164 4.30 14.91 -2.76
N ASN A 165 3.34 15.73 -2.36
CA ASN A 165 2.83 15.75 -0.99
C ASN A 165 1.69 14.74 -0.85
N PRO A 166 1.83 13.66 -0.04
CA PRO A 166 0.77 12.70 0.13
C PRO A 166 -0.38 13.32 0.94
N GLN A 167 -1.52 13.55 0.28
CA GLN A 167 -2.74 14.06 0.93
C GLN A 167 -3.58 12.90 1.49
N GLY A 168 -4.17 13.10 2.67
CA GLY A 168 -5.02 12.11 3.33
C GLY A 168 -4.27 10.89 3.89
N GLY A 169 -4.99 10.03 4.62
CA GLY A 169 -4.46 8.78 5.16
C GLY A 169 -4.16 7.74 4.07
N LYS A 170 -3.38 6.70 4.40
CA LYS A 170 -3.02 5.62 3.46
C LYS A 170 -4.25 5.03 2.77
N VAL A 171 -5.31 4.73 3.54
CA VAL A 171 -6.58 4.18 3.04
C VAL A 171 -7.26 5.11 2.03
N ALA A 172 -7.35 6.41 2.33
CA ALA A 172 -7.98 7.38 1.43
C ALA A 172 -7.25 7.47 0.08
N ARG A 173 -5.91 7.40 0.10
CA ARG A 173 -5.10 7.43 -1.12
C ARG A 173 -5.30 6.19 -1.99
N VAL A 174 -5.37 5.00 -1.38
CA VAL A 174 -5.61 3.77 -2.14
C VAL A 174 -7.04 3.76 -2.72
N ASN A 175 -8.04 4.23 -1.96
CA ASN A 175 -9.40 4.37 -2.48
C ASN A 175 -9.48 5.32 -3.69
N ALA A 176 -8.72 6.42 -3.67
CA ALA A 176 -8.71 7.39 -4.77
C ALA A 176 -8.14 6.83 -6.09
N VAL A 177 -7.37 5.74 -6.04
CA VAL A 177 -6.77 5.08 -7.22
C VAL A 177 -7.35 3.68 -7.48
N SER A 178 -8.34 3.26 -6.70
CA SER A 178 -9.02 1.98 -6.88
C SER A 178 -10.11 2.11 -7.94
N PRO A 179 -10.28 1.12 -8.84
CA PRO A 179 -11.44 1.05 -9.72
C PRO A 179 -12.73 1.01 -8.91
N TYR A 180 -13.75 1.73 -9.37
CA TYR A 180 -15.12 1.66 -8.82
C TYR A 180 -15.75 0.28 -9.02
#